data_AF-A0A4Q5Y8W4-F1
#
_entry.id   AF-A0A4Q5Y8W4-F1
#
_cell.length_a   1.000
_cell.length_b   1.000
_cell.length_c   1.000
_cell.angle_alpha   90.00
_cell.angle_beta   90.00
_cell.angle_gamma   90.00
#
_symmetry.space_group_name_H-M   'P 1'
#
loop_
_entity.id
_entity.type
_entity.pdbx_description
1 polymer ?
#
loop_
_entity_poly.entity_id
_entity_poly.type
_entity_poly.pdbx_seq_one_letter_code
_entity_poly.pdbx_strand_id
1 'polypeptide(L)'
;MSKSFLFNCFYIFLFAVTIGCKQDAKVPIIKTNLHPDQDGVIRDIPPDHKTEHKQLLKQKTEKTLGLSDLQNGSKGLEIRIYDGEGMTYQGRLFLLRNEGSVWKGELYYYRDSISHAGEEGVMGGYEGATAIEKHELKQTSGEWNDFVNQLFELDIDKLRDYSLIPKYSLGSDEGGVLVEIAQDKFYKIYQMPTPSAREERIKDAKQIVQILELIDQKFGNKLKDSTYSG
;
A
#
# COMPACT_ATOMS: atom_id res chain seq x y z
N MET A 1 32.06 20.41 -59.98
CA MET A 1 32.00 21.10 -58.67
C MET A 1 30.72 20.68 -57.96
N SER A 2 30.81 19.70 -57.05
CA SER A 2 29.66 19.14 -56.34
C SER A 2 29.50 19.81 -54.96
N LYS A 3 28.36 20.47 -54.74
CA LYS A 3 28.00 21.16 -53.49
C LYS A 3 27.06 20.34 -52.58
N SER A 4 27.11 19.01 -52.66
CA SER A 4 26.08 18.16 -52.04
C SER A 4 26.58 17.25 -50.91
N PHE A 5 27.86 17.34 -50.51
CA PHE A 5 28.45 16.37 -49.57
C PHE A 5 28.66 16.87 -48.14
N LEU A 6 28.47 18.17 -47.87
CA LEU A 6 28.78 18.75 -46.55
C LEU A 6 27.56 18.92 -45.62
N PHE A 7 26.33 18.65 -46.09
CA PHE A 7 25.12 18.89 -45.31
C PHE A 7 24.60 17.69 -44.51
N ASN A 8 25.26 16.53 -44.61
CA ASN A 8 24.76 15.28 -44.02
C ASN A 8 25.45 14.86 -42.71
N CYS A 9 26.53 15.53 -42.30
CA CYS A 9 27.21 15.21 -41.03
C CYS A 9 26.66 15.99 -39.82
N PHE A 10 25.87 17.06 -40.03
CA PHE A 10 25.34 17.88 -38.94
C PHE A 10 24.10 17.27 -38.26
N TYR A 11 23.35 16.41 -38.95
CA TYR A 11 22.16 15.74 -38.39
C TYR A 11 22.48 14.52 -37.53
N ILE A 12 23.65 13.90 -37.71
CA ILE A 12 24.06 12.72 -36.91
C ILE A 12 24.57 13.16 -35.52
N PHE A 13 25.08 14.38 -35.37
CA PHE A 13 25.53 14.90 -34.08
C PHE A 13 24.39 15.45 -33.19
N LEU A 14 23.21 15.76 -33.75
CA LEU A 14 22.07 16.24 -32.95
C LEU A 14 21.26 15.12 -32.27
N PHE A 15 21.45 13.86 -32.66
CA PHE A 15 20.78 12.71 -32.02
C PHE A 15 21.58 12.07 -30.87
N ALA A 16 22.84 12.48 -30.67
CA ALA A 16 23.73 11.88 -29.67
C ALA A 16 23.65 12.54 -28.28
N VAL A 17 22.89 13.63 -28.09
CA VAL A 17 22.90 14.44 -26.85
C VAL A 17 21.69 14.20 -25.94
N THR A 18 20.73 13.34 -26.31
CA THR A 18 19.58 13.02 -25.44
C THR A 18 19.59 11.60 -24.87
N ILE A 19 20.76 10.93 -24.85
CA ILE A 19 20.99 9.85 -23.87
C ILE A 19 21.25 10.52 -22.52
N GLY A 20 20.22 11.20 -22.00
CA GLY A 20 20.18 11.55 -20.59
C GLY A 20 20.26 10.23 -19.84
N CYS A 21 21.30 10.06 -19.02
CA CYS A 21 21.39 8.95 -18.09
C CYS A 21 20.06 8.84 -17.37
N LYS A 22 19.30 7.78 -17.66
CA LYS A 22 18.21 7.35 -16.80
C LYS A 22 18.88 7.02 -15.48
N GLN A 23 18.80 7.95 -14.53
CA GLN A 23 19.23 7.70 -13.17
C GLN A 23 18.31 6.58 -12.68
N ASP A 24 18.86 5.37 -12.54
CA ASP A 24 18.13 4.26 -11.95
C ASP A 24 17.65 4.74 -10.59
N ALA A 25 16.33 4.83 -10.43
CA ALA A 25 15.76 5.33 -9.21
C ALA A 25 16.14 4.39 -8.08
N LYS A 26 16.75 4.96 -7.05
CA LYS A 26 17.09 4.22 -5.84
C LYS A 26 15.80 3.92 -5.11
N VAL A 27 15.46 2.64 -5.01
CA VAL A 27 14.39 2.16 -4.13
C VAL A 27 14.69 2.66 -2.71
N PRO A 28 13.75 3.32 -2.02
CA PRO A 28 13.94 3.69 -0.63
C PRO A 28 14.32 2.45 0.20
N ILE A 29 15.36 2.58 1.01
CA ILE A 29 15.77 1.53 1.94
C ILE A 29 15.20 1.90 3.30
N ILE A 30 14.35 1.02 3.84
CA ILE A 30 13.80 1.21 5.17
C ILE A 30 14.90 0.98 6.20
N LYS A 31 15.28 2.05 6.91
CA LYS A 31 16.20 1.97 8.02
C LYS A 31 15.40 1.82 9.31
N THR A 32 15.56 0.68 9.95
CA THR A 32 14.89 0.39 11.22
C THR A 32 15.90 0.41 12.37
N ASN A 33 15.48 0.95 13.50
CA ASN A 33 16.23 0.91 14.76
C ASN A 33 15.82 -0.28 15.64
N LEU A 34 14.93 -1.14 15.15
CA LEU A 34 14.46 -2.31 15.89
C LEU A 34 15.46 -3.45 15.82
N HIS A 35 15.54 -4.21 16.89
CA HIS A 35 16.34 -5.43 16.92
C HIS A 35 15.65 -6.54 16.14
N PRO A 36 16.41 -7.31 15.33
CA PRO A 36 15.88 -8.53 14.73
C PRO A 36 15.51 -9.52 15.83
N ASP A 37 14.46 -10.29 15.58
CA ASP A 37 14.06 -11.37 16.47
C ASP A 37 14.84 -12.67 16.19
N GLN A 38 14.37 -13.79 16.71
CA GLN A 38 15.10 -15.07 16.74
C GLN A 38 15.42 -15.64 15.36
N ASP A 39 14.67 -15.30 14.32
CA ASP A 39 14.93 -15.76 12.95
C ASP A 39 15.70 -14.73 12.10
N GLY A 40 16.06 -13.60 12.70
CA GLY A 40 16.79 -12.52 12.04
C GLY A 40 15.89 -11.55 11.27
N VAL A 41 14.57 -11.64 11.40
CA VAL A 41 13.60 -10.68 10.83
C VAL A 41 13.30 -9.57 11.84
N ILE A 42 13.15 -8.36 11.34
CA ILE A 42 12.77 -7.18 12.12
C ILE A 42 11.27 -6.95 11.93
N ARG A 43 10.49 -7.14 13.00
CA ARG A 43 9.02 -7.05 12.98
C ARG A 43 8.52 -5.91 13.86
N ASP A 44 7.92 -4.90 13.26
CA ASP A 44 7.18 -3.83 13.94
C ASP A 44 5.68 -4.16 13.91
N ILE A 45 5.26 -5.03 14.85
CA ILE A 45 3.88 -5.51 14.97
C ILE A 45 3.33 -5.08 16.34
N PRO A 46 2.32 -4.19 16.39
CA PRO A 46 1.69 -3.78 17.64
C PRO A 46 1.00 -4.98 18.33
N PRO A 47 0.91 -5.03 19.67
CA PRO A 47 0.37 -6.18 20.40
C PRO A 47 -1.02 -6.64 19.95
N ASP A 48 -1.90 -5.68 19.62
CA ASP A 48 -3.27 -5.95 19.18
C ASP A 48 -3.33 -6.76 17.86
N HIS A 49 -2.33 -6.61 17.00
CA HIS A 49 -2.20 -7.37 15.74
C HIS A 49 -1.60 -8.77 15.92
N LYS A 50 -1.13 -9.13 17.11
CA LYS A 50 -0.56 -10.45 17.41
C LYS A 50 -1.60 -11.46 17.89
N THR A 51 -2.86 -11.07 18.02
CA THR A 51 -3.92 -11.98 18.45
C THR A 51 -4.19 -13.02 17.37
N GLU A 52 -4.39 -14.28 17.77
CA GLU A 52 -4.68 -15.39 16.84
C GLU A 52 -5.87 -15.07 15.94
N HIS A 53 -6.91 -14.45 16.50
CA HIS A 53 -8.09 -14.04 15.75
C HIS A 53 -7.75 -13.07 14.61
N LYS A 54 -7.03 -11.98 14.87
CA LYS A 54 -6.65 -11.02 13.83
C LYS A 54 -5.73 -11.63 12.78
N GLN A 55 -4.78 -12.46 13.21
CA GLN A 55 -3.89 -13.18 12.28
C GLN A 55 -4.69 -14.11 11.36
N LEU A 56 -5.67 -14.83 11.89
CA LEU A 56 -6.53 -15.70 11.09
C LEU A 56 -7.39 -14.91 10.09
N LEU A 57 -7.99 -13.80 10.51
CA LEU A 57 -8.76 -12.92 9.62
C LEU A 57 -7.88 -12.42 8.48
N LYS A 58 -6.71 -11.87 8.81
CA LYS A 58 -5.71 -11.39 7.86
C LYS A 58 -5.32 -12.48 6.85
N GLN A 59 -4.96 -13.67 7.32
CA GLN A 59 -4.56 -14.78 6.45
C GLN A 59 -5.69 -15.19 5.49
N LYS A 60 -6.93 -15.19 5.95
CA LYS A 60 -8.10 -15.46 5.08
C LYS A 60 -8.24 -14.39 4.01
N THR A 61 -8.20 -13.11 4.38
CA THR A 61 -8.27 -11.99 3.42
C THR A 61 -7.14 -12.06 2.39
N GLU A 62 -5.90 -12.24 2.84
CA GLU A 62 -4.73 -12.36 1.97
C GLU A 62 -4.85 -13.53 0.99
N LYS A 63 -5.27 -14.70 1.49
CA LYS A 63 -5.47 -15.88 0.66
C LYS A 63 -6.53 -15.64 -0.42
N THR A 64 -7.65 -15.01 -0.08
CA THR A 64 -8.68 -14.69 -1.09
C THR A 64 -8.17 -13.69 -2.13
N LEU A 65 -7.39 -12.69 -1.70
CA LEU A 65 -6.79 -11.69 -2.60
C LEU A 65 -5.58 -12.23 -3.39
N GLY A 66 -5.16 -13.48 -3.15
CA GLY A 66 -3.99 -14.09 -3.79
C GLY A 66 -2.66 -13.46 -3.37
N LEU A 67 -2.58 -12.96 -2.13
CA LEU A 67 -1.42 -12.29 -1.56
C LEU A 67 -0.57 -13.28 -0.74
N SER A 68 0.74 -13.08 -0.75
CA SER A 68 1.68 -13.81 0.12
C SER A 68 1.75 -13.18 1.51
N ASP A 69 2.12 -13.96 2.51
CA ASP A 69 2.44 -13.41 3.84
C ASP A 69 3.70 -12.53 3.77
N LEU A 70 3.65 -11.37 4.43
CA LEU A 70 4.73 -10.39 4.52
C LEU A 70 5.45 -10.40 5.86
N GLN A 71 5.00 -11.18 6.85
CA GLN A 71 5.59 -11.17 8.19
C GLN A 71 7.08 -11.53 8.23
N ASN A 72 7.61 -12.16 7.19
CA ASN A 72 9.02 -12.51 7.03
C ASN A 72 9.79 -11.56 6.10
N GLY A 73 9.17 -10.43 5.73
CA GLY A 73 9.65 -9.49 4.71
C GLY A 73 9.33 -9.92 3.28
N SER A 74 9.92 -9.21 2.31
CA SER A 74 9.66 -9.39 0.87
C SER A 74 10.95 -9.16 0.07
N LYS A 75 11.09 -9.75 -1.12
CA LYS A 75 12.32 -9.62 -1.94
C LYS A 75 12.66 -8.19 -2.38
N GLY A 76 11.67 -7.30 -2.41
CA GLY A 76 11.83 -5.88 -2.66
C GLY A 76 10.84 -5.12 -1.80
N LEU A 77 10.70 -3.81 -1.99
CA LEU A 77 9.72 -3.03 -1.24
C LEU A 77 8.29 -3.44 -1.64
N GLU A 78 7.49 -3.84 -0.67
CA GLU A 78 6.05 -4.04 -0.82
C GLU A 78 5.30 -3.18 0.20
N ILE A 79 4.32 -2.42 -0.27
CA ILE A 79 3.43 -1.60 0.55
C ILE A 79 1.99 -2.01 0.24
N ARG A 80 1.22 -2.30 1.28
CA ARG A 80 -0.22 -2.60 1.21
C ARG A 80 -0.97 -1.62 2.06
N ILE A 81 -1.93 -0.92 1.46
CA ILE A 81 -2.78 0.06 2.15
C ILE A 81 -4.22 -0.43 2.00
N TYR A 82 -4.74 -1.01 3.07
CA TYR A 82 -6.13 -1.42 3.20
C TYR A 82 -6.93 -0.23 3.72
N ASP A 83 -7.99 0.11 3.02
CA ASP A 83 -8.91 1.19 3.32
C ASP A 83 -10.31 0.59 3.39
N GLY A 84 -10.75 0.29 4.61
CA GLY A 84 -11.98 -0.46 4.86
C GLY A 84 -13.05 0.38 5.55
N GLU A 85 -14.28 0.26 5.08
CA GLU A 85 -15.45 0.85 5.71
C GLU A 85 -16.08 -0.17 6.68
N GLY A 86 -16.08 0.15 7.97
CA GLY A 86 -16.48 -0.78 9.04
C GLY A 86 -17.91 -1.32 8.94
N MET A 87 -18.85 -0.54 8.37
CA MET A 87 -20.26 -0.92 8.30
C MET A 87 -20.67 -1.63 7.00
N THR A 88 -19.94 -1.42 5.90
CA THR A 88 -20.33 -1.95 4.59
C THR A 88 -19.69 -3.30 4.28
N TYR A 89 -18.74 -3.74 5.13
CA TYR A 89 -17.87 -4.89 4.86
C TYR A 89 -17.18 -4.78 3.50
N GLN A 90 -17.04 -3.56 2.99
CA GLN A 90 -16.35 -3.27 1.74
C GLN A 90 -15.01 -2.64 2.08
N GLY A 91 -14.01 -3.00 1.29
CA GLY A 91 -12.68 -2.46 1.43
C GLY A 91 -12.01 -2.30 0.09
N ARG A 92 -10.99 -1.46 0.11
CA ARG A 92 -10.07 -1.24 -0.98
C ARG A 92 -8.67 -1.59 -0.51
N LEU A 93 -7.90 -2.28 -1.33
CA LEU A 93 -6.48 -2.50 -1.10
C LEU A 93 -5.69 -1.88 -2.24
N PHE A 94 -4.89 -0.87 -1.91
CA PHE A 94 -3.82 -0.40 -2.78
C PHE A 94 -2.55 -1.20 -2.47
N LEU A 95 -2.04 -1.90 -3.48
CA LEU A 95 -0.84 -2.72 -3.39
C LEU A 95 0.23 -2.14 -4.32
N LEU A 96 1.40 -1.88 -3.77
CA LEU A 96 2.58 -1.41 -4.50
C LEU A 96 3.74 -2.37 -4.24
N ARG A 97 4.35 -2.87 -5.31
CA ARG A 97 5.50 -3.79 -5.25
C ARG A 97 6.64 -3.29 -6.12
N ASN A 98 7.85 -3.38 -5.58
CA ASN A 98 9.07 -3.30 -6.33
C ASN A 98 9.64 -4.69 -6.55
N GLU A 99 9.67 -5.13 -7.81
CA GLU A 99 10.29 -6.39 -8.22
C GLU A 99 11.62 -6.09 -8.90
N GLY A 100 12.66 -5.86 -8.10
CA GLY A 100 14.00 -5.51 -8.57
C GLY A 100 14.13 -4.03 -8.96
N SER A 101 13.78 -3.69 -10.20
CA SER A 101 13.83 -2.31 -10.72
C SER A 101 12.49 -1.84 -11.32
N VAL A 102 11.46 -2.69 -11.24
CA VAL A 102 10.14 -2.41 -11.82
C VAL A 102 9.13 -2.27 -10.70
N TRP A 103 8.47 -1.11 -10.67
CA TRP A 103 7.31 -0.88 -9.83
C TRP A 103 6.05 -1.42 -10.50
N LYS A 104 5.24 -2.11 -9.71
CA LYS A 104 3.89 -2.57 -10.07
C LYS A 104 2.91 -2.06 -9.02
N GLY A 105 1.79 -1.54 -9.48
CA GLY A 105 0.68 -1.15 -8.62
C GLY A 105 -0.58 -1.88 -9.00
N GLU A 106 -1.32 -2.35 -8.01
CA GLU A 106 -2.58 -3.04 -8.15
C GLU A 106 -3.58 -2.42 -7.18
N LEU A 107 -4.83 -2.30 -7.61
CA LEU A 107 -5.93 -1.89 -6.75
C LEU A 107 -6.97 -2.99 -6.70
N TYR A 108 -7.35 -3.37 -5.50
CA TYR A 108 -8.38 -4.35 -5.25
C TYR A 108 -9.58 -3.68 -4.61
N TYR A 109 -10.78 -4.00 -5.08
CA TYR A 109 -12.00 -3.79 -4.32
C TYR A 109 -12.46 -5.14 -3.83
N TYR A 110 -12.75 -5.23 -2.54
CA TYR A 110 -13.20 -6.46 -1.93
C TYR A 110 -14.40 -6.25 -1.02
N ARG A 111 -15.22 -7.30 -0.89
CA ARG A 111 -16.24 -7.40 0.14
C ARG A 111 -15.95 -8.57 1.06
N ASP A 112 -15.91 -8.33 2.35
CA ASP A 112 -15.82 -9.32 3.39
C ASP A 112 -17.13 -10.10 3.52
N SER A 113 -17.03 -11.43 3.62
CA SER A 113 -18.14 -12.35 3.86
C SER A 113 -18.15 -12.78 5.31
N ILE A 114 -19.29 -12.56 5.95
CA ILE A 114 -19.59 -13.04 7.29
C ILE A 114 -20.68 -14.09 7.14
N SER A 115 -20.34 -15.33 7.49
CA SER A 115 -21.37 -16.35 7.58
C SER A 115 -22.30 -15.98 8.72
N HIS A 116 -23.60 -16.07 8.50
CA HIS A 116 -24.60 -15.92 9.56
C HIS A 116 -25.01 -17.29 10.13
N ALA A 117 -24.32 -18.37 9.71
CA ALA A 117 -24.63 -19.76 10.04
C ALA A 117 -24.08 -20.20 11.41
N GLY A 118 -24.10 -19.31 12.40
CA GLY A 118 -23.97 -19.72 13.80
C GLY A 118 -25.31 -20.26 14.28
N GLU A 119 -25.31 -21.42 14.96
CA GLU A 119 -26.46 -21.84 15.76
C GLU A 119 -26.83 -20.72 16.74
N GLU A 120 -28.13 -20.61 17.07
CA GLU A 120 -28.74 -19.55 17.90
C GLU A 120 -27.79 -18.99 18.98
N GLY A 121 -27.27 -17.77 18.75
CA GLY A 121 -26.45 -17.04 19.73
C GLY A 121 -24.95 -16.98 19.45
N VAL A 122 -24.43 -17.66 18.44
CA VAL A 122 -23.02 -17.52 18.02
C VAL A 122 -22.94 -16.56 16.83
N MET A 123 -22.27 -15.41 17.01
CA MET A 123 -21.87 -14.52 15.91
C MET A 123 -21.16 -15.37 14.85
N GLY A 124 -21.74 -15.45 13.65
CA GLY A 124 -21.24 -16.37 12.64
C GLY A 124 -19.82 -16.03 12.17
N GLY A 125 -19.17 -17.00 11.53
CA GLY A 125 -17.74 -16.96 11.26
C GLY A 125 -17.38 -16.06 10.08
N TYR A 126 -16.30 -15.30 10.19
CA TYR A 126 -15.68 -14.63 9.05
C TYR A 126 -15.16 -15.66 8.04
N GLU A 127 -15.64 -15.61 6.80
CA GLU A 127 -15.31 -16.55 5.73
C GLU A 127 -14.21 -16.03 4.79
N GLY A 128 -13.84 -14.76 4.90
CA GLY A 128 -12.89 -14.09 4.01
C GLY A 128 -13.59 -13.15 3.03
N ALA A 129 -12.82 -12.51 2.15
CA ALA A 129 -13.38 -11.71 1.06
C ALA A 129 -14.10 -12.60 0.01
N THR A 130 -15.11 -12.09 -0.69
CA THR A 130 -15.93 -12.87 -1.66
C THR A 130 -16.15 -12.22 -3.02
N ALA A 131 -16.25 -10.90 -3.10
CA ALA A 131 -16.33 -10.19 -4.38
C ALA A 131 -15.04 -9.41 -4.57
N ILE A 132 -14.21 -9.78 -5.54
CA ILE A 132 -12.92 -9.12 -5.79
C ILE A 132 -12.93 -8.51 -7.19
N GLU A 133 -12.79 -7.20 -7.27
CA GLU A 133 -12.39 -6.52 -8.49
C GLU A 133 -10.91 -6.16 -8.39
N LYS A 134 -10.13 -6.40 -9.44
CA LYS A 134 -8.70 -6.12 -9.49
C LYS A 134 -8.36 -5.25 -10.69
N HIS A 135 -7.66 -4.15 -10.44
CA HIS A 135 -7.16 -3.24 -11.48
C HIS A 135 -5.65 -3.15 -11.43
N GLU A 136 -5.01 -3.37 -12.58
CA GLU A 136 -3.58 -3.07 -12.74
C GLU A 136 -3.40 -1.57 -13.02
N LEU A 137 -2.56 -0.92 -12.22
CA LEU A 137 -2.28 0.50 -12.35
C LEU A 137 -1.11 0.69 -13.32
N LYS A 138 -1.42 1.10 -14.55
CA LYS A 138 -0.40 1.44 -15.55
C LYS A 138 0.17 2.83 -15.29
N GLN A 139 1.48 2.92 -15.06
CA GLN A 139 2.27 4.15 -14.91
C GLN A 139 3.67 3.93 -15.51
N THR A 140 4.34 4.99 -15.91
CA THR A 140 5.76 4.96 -16.28
C THR A 140 6.64 4.77 -15.04
N SER A 141 7.88 4.29 -15.23
CA SER A 141 8.82 4.13 -14.10
C SER A 141 9.04 5.43 -13.34
N GLY A 142 9.13 6.58 -14.03
CA GLY A 142 9.28 7.90 -13.41
C GLY A 142 8.09 8.25 -12.51
N GLU A 143 6.88 8.07 -13.02
CA GLU A 143 5.65 8.32 -12.24
C GLU A 143 5.55 7.43 -11.00
N TRP A 144 6.01 6.18 -11.08
CA TRP A 144 6.07 5.31 -9.90
C TRP A 144 7.07 5.79 -8.86
N ASN A 145 8.27 6.18 -9.29
CA ASN A 145 9.29 6.69 -8.38
C ASN A 145 8.82 7.97 -7.68
N ASP A 146 8.21 8.89 -8.41
CA ASP A 146 7.66 10.12 -7.84
C ASP A 146 6.56 9.83 -6.82
N PHE A 147 5.70 8.85 -7.09
CA PHE A 147 4.65 8.43 -6.16
C PHE A 147 5.24 7.81 -4.89
N VAL A 148 6.20 6.90 -5.04
CA VAL A 148 6.88 6.27 -3.89
C VAL A 148 7.58 7.33 -3.05
N ASN A 149 8.31 8.26 -3.66
CA ASN A 149 8.98 9.34 -2.93
C ASN A 149 7.99 10.17 -2.12
N GLN A 150 6.83 10.53 -2.71
CA GLN A 150 5.78 11.25 -1.99
C GLN A 150 5.22 10.45 -0.80
N LEU A 151 5.07 9.13 -0.91
CA LEU A 151 4.66 8.30 0.23
C LEU A 151 5.68 8.35 1.39
N PHE A 152 6.98 8.32 1.08
CA PHE A 152 8.03 8.42 2.09
C PHE A 152 8.23 9.85 2.62
N GLU A 153 7.95 10.88 1.82
CA GLU A 153 7.87 12.26 2.29
C GLU A 153 6.71 12.48 3.27
N LEU A 154 5.64 11.69 3.12
CA LEU A 154 4.54 11.61 4.08
C LEU A 154 4.84 10.69 5.28
N ASP A 155 6.08 10.24 5.43
CA ASP A 155 6.57 9.37 6.51
C ASP A 155 5.81 8.04 6.65
N ILE A 156 5.32 7.44 5.55
CA ILE A 156 4.53 6.19 5.61
C ILE A 156 5.22 5.07 6.42
N ASP A 157 6.55 5.00 6.41
CA ASP A 157 7.35 4.03 7.15
C ASP A 157 7.49 4.33 8.66
N LYS A 158 7.22 5.58 9.07
CA LYS A 158 7.38 6.05 10.46
C LYS A 158 6.07 6.27 11.19
N LEU A 159 4.94 6.15 10.52
CA LEU A 159 3.62 6.24 11.16
C LEU A 159 3.48 5.18 12.25
N ARG A 160 2.76 5.55 13.32
CA ARG A 160 2.50 4.66 14.45
C ARG A 160 1.14 4.01 14.31
N ASP A 161 1.02 2.84 14.90
CA ASP A 161 -0.28 2.25 15.18
C ASP A 161 -1.05 3.09 16.20
N TYR A 162 -2.37 3.13 16.04
CA TYR A 162 -3.26 3.88 16.91
C TYR A 162 -3.05 3.54 18.41
N SER A 163 -2.72 2.28 18.74
CA SER A 163 -2.51 1.81 20.12
C SER A 163 -1.29 2.46 20.79
N LEU A 164 -0.38 3.03 20.01
CA LEU A 164 0.81 3.73 20.48
C LEU A 164 0.64 5.25 20.55
N ILE A 165 -0.53 5.77 20.14
CA ILE A 165 -0.82 7.20 20.12
C ILE A 165 -1.53 7.59 21.44
N PRO A 166 -0.94 8.49 22.25
CA PRO A 166 -1.57 8.91 23.49
C PRO A 166 -2.95 9.53 23.24
N LYS A 167 -3.94 9.10 24.03
CA LYS A 167 -5.34 9.58 23.97
C LYS A 167 -6.07 9.21 22.67
N TYR A 168 -5.60 8.20 21.93
CA TYR A 168 -6.40 7.64 20.86
C TYR A 168 -7.61 6.89 21.44
N SER A 169 -8.81 7.36 21.15
CA SER A 169 -10.06 6.67 21.51
C SER A 169 -10.61 5.95 20.29
N LEU A 170 -10.99 4.69 20.44
CA LEU A 170 -11.71 3.93 19.42
C LEU A 170 -13.21 4.24 19.48
N GLY A 171 -13.83 4.51 18.32
CA GLY A 171 -15.28 4.38 18.17
C GLY A 171 -15.66 2.91 17.96
N SER A 172 -16.91 2.55 18.27
CA SER A 172 -17.39 1.15 18.24
C SER A 172 -17.51 0.54 16.85
N ASP A 173 -17.72 1.37 15.81
CA ASP A 173 -18.11 0.91 14.47
C ASP A 173 -17.32 1.62 13.36
N GLU A 174 -16.09 2.03 13.68
CA GLU A 174 -15.28 2.86 12.81
C GLU A 174 -14.47 1.99 11.84
N GLY A 175 -14.61 2.29 10.54
CA GLY A 175 -13.66 1.81 9.52
C GLY A 175 -12.24 2.29 9.81
N GLY A 176 -11.26 1.81 9.07
CA GLY A 176 -9.88 2.16 9.32
C GLY A 176 -8.96 1.88 8.17
N VAL A 177 -7.80 2.53 8.23
CA VAL A 177 -6.71 2.28 7.31
C VAL A 177 -5.71 1.37 7.99
N LEU A 178 -5.43 0.23 7.38
CA LEU A 178 -4.34 -0.65 7.79
C LEU A 178 -3.25 -0.59 6.74
N VAL A 179 -2.01 -0.41 7.17
CA VAL A 179 -0.86 -0.36 6.28
C VAL A 179 0.12 -1.46 6.66
N GLU A 180 0.56 -2.20 5.67
CA GLU A 180 1.69 -3.13 5.78
C GLU A 180 2.84 -2.64 4.89
N ILE A 181 4.06 -2.74 5.40
CA ILE A 181 5.28 -2.43 4.65
C ILE A 181 6.28 -3.55 4.88
N ALA A 182 6.83 -4.09 3.81
CA ALA A 182 7.83 -5.15 3.86
C ALA A 182 9.00 -4.86 2.91
N GLN A 183 10.21 -5.19 3.34
CA GLN A 183 11.41 -5.13 2.53
C GLN A 183 12.50 -6.03 3.12
N ASP A 184 13.08 -6.92 2.33
CA ASP A 184 14.08 -7.90 2.73
C ASP A 184 13.67 -8.72 3.96
N LYS A 185 14.25 -8.41 5.13
CA LYS A 185 13.95 -9.02 6.43
C LYS A 185 13.24 -8.06 7.37
N PHE A 186 12.54 -7.08 6.83
CA PHE A 186 11.76 -6.11 7.58
C PHE A 186 10.27 -6.25 7.26
N TYR A 187 9.45 -6.19 8.31
CA TYR A 187 8.00 -6.11 8.21
C TYR A 187 7.46 -5.15 9.25
N LYS A 188 6.52 -4.30 8.84
CA LYS A 188 5.78 -3.39 9.70
C LYS A 188 4.31 -3.43 9.35
N ILE A 189 3.46 -3.40 10.38
CA ILE A 189 2.01 -3.23 10.24
C ILE A 189 1.53 -2.20 11.25
N TYR A 190 0.64 -1.33 10.82
CA TYR A 190 -0.04 -0.40 11.71
C TYR A 190 -1.45 -0.11 11.20
N GLN A 191 -2.34 0.27 12.12
CA GLN A 191 -3.72 0.62 11.82
C GLN A 191 -4.06 2.00 12.38
N MET A 192 -4.88 2.74 11.62
CA MET A 192 -5.44 4.03 11.99
C MET A 192 -6.96 4.01 11.78
N PRO A 193 -7.76 3.79 12.84
CA PRO A 193 -9.22 3.84 12.74
C PRO A 193 -9.73 5.26 12.47
N THR A 194 -10.57 5.43 11.45
CA THR A 194 -11.17 6.71 10.99
C THR A 194 -10.21 7.91 11.07
N PRO A 195 -9.15 7.92 10.23
CA PRO A 195 -8.14 8.97 10.23
C PRO A 195 -8.74 10.35 9.91
N SER A 196 -9.73 10.44 9.03
CA SER A 196 -10.42 11.69 8.66
C SER A 196 -11.10 12.38 9.85
N ALA A 197 -11.64 11.62 10.82
CA ALA A 197 -12.25 12.21 12.01
C ALA A 197 -11.22 12.79 13.01
N ARG A 198 -9.92 12.51 12.80
CA ARG A 198 -8.84 12.80 13.76
C ARG A 198 -7.69 13.61 13.18
N GLU A 199 -7.68 13.90 11.88
CA GLU A 199 -6.57 14.57 11.20
C GLU A 199 -6.23 15.97 11.76
N GLU A 200 -7.21 16.70 12.31
CA GLU A 200 -6.97 18.01 12.91
C GLU A 200 -6.15 17.93 14.23
N ARG A 201 -6.17 16.77 14.89
CA ARG A 201 -5.64 16.59 16.25
C ARG A 201 -4.48 15.59 16.32
N ILE A 202 -4.38 14.68 15.37
CA ILE A 202 -3.39 13.60 15.36
C ILE A 202 -2.59 13.67 14.07
N LYS A 203 -1.28 13.96 14.20
CA LYS A 203 -0.35 14.07 13.05
C LYS A 203 -0.40 12.83 12.15
N ASP A 204 -0.30 11.64 12.75
CA ASP A 204 -0.29 10.37 12.03
C ASP A 204 -1.61 10.16 11.25
N ALA A 205 -2.74 10.58 11.81
CA ALA A 205 -4.03 10.52 11.13
C ALA A 205 -4.08 11.46 9.92
N LYS A 206 -3.56 12.70 10.07
CA LYS A 206 -3.42 13.64 8.95
C LYS A 206 -2.57 13.09 7.82
N GLN A 207 -1.43 12.48 8.15
CA GLN A 207 -0.55 11.88 7.14
C GLN A 207 -1.24 10.72 6.41
N ILE A 208 -2.05 9.92 7.11
CA ILE A 208 -2.87 8.89 6.46
C ILE A 208 -3.90 9.49 5.50
N VAL A 209 -4.61 10.55 5.90
CA VAL A 209 -5.55 11.24 4.98
C VAL A 209 -4.81 11.73 3.74
N GLN A 210 -3.65 12.38 3.89
CA GLN A 210 -2.84 12.85 2.77
C GLN A 210 -2.35 11.71 1.86
N ILE A 211 -2.03 10.53 2.41
CA ILE A 211 -1.67 9.34 1.62
C ILE A 211 -2.87 8.85 0.81
N LEU A 212 -4.07 8.78 1.42
CA LEU A 212 -5.28 8.39 0.71
C LEU A 212 -5.63 9.39 -0.42
N GLU A 213 -5.56 10.69 -0.13
CA GLU A 213 -5.75 11.75 -1.12
C GLU A 213 -4.76 11.64 -2.27
N LEU A 214 -3.49 11.33 -2.00
CA LEU A 214 -2.47 11.12 -3.01
C LEU A 214 -2.79 9.92 -3.91
N ILE A 215 -3.26 8.81 -3.33
CA ILE A 215 -3.73 7.63 -4.07
C ILE A 215 -4.91 8.01 -4.97
N ASP A 216 -5.91 8.70 -4.43
CA ASP A 216 -7.10 9.11 -5.15
C ASP A 216 -6.82 10.15 -6.22
N GLN A 217 -5.93 11.10 -6.00
CA GLN A 217 -5.52 12.06 -7.01
C GLN A 217 -4.86 11.35 -8.20
N LYS A 218 -4.02 10.35 -7.94
CA LYS A 218 -3.24 9.68 -8.98
C LYS A 218 -3.99 8.56 -9.69
N PHE A 219 -4.90 7.89 -9.00
CA PHE A 219 -5.57 6.69 -9.49
C PHE A 219 -7.10 6.77 -9.45
N GLY A 220 -7.69 7.74 -8.74
CA GLY A 220 -9.13 7.92 -8.52
C GLY A 220 -9.99 7.99 -9.78
N ASN A 221 -9.49 8.57 -10.86
CA ASN A 221 -10.24 8.61 -12.12
C ASN A 221 -10.34 7.23 -12.79
N LYS A 222 -9.36 6.34 -12.55
CA LYS A 222 -9.44 4.93 -13.01
C LYS A 222 -10.45 4.11 -12.20
N LEU A 223 -11.02 4.70 -11.14
CA LEU A 223 -11.96 4.08 -10.20
C LEU A 223 -13.42 4.44 -10.49
N LYS A 224 -13.65 5.47 -11.32
CA LYS A 224 -15.00 5.90 -11.71
C LYS A 224 -15.52 5.16 -12.94
N ASP A 225 -14.61 4.55 -13.72
CA ASP A 225 -14.95 3.76 -14.90
C ASP A 225 -15.22 2.28 -14.57
N SER A 226 -14.88 1.82 -13.36
CA SER A 226 -15.39 0.55 -12.83
C SER A 226 -16.78 0.80 -12.26
N THR A 227 -17.77 0.11 -12.80
CA THR A 227 -19.18 0.16 -12.39
C THR A 227 -19.39 -0.45 -11.01
N TYR A 228 -18.83 0.17 -9.98
CA TYR A 228 -19.30 0.08 -8.61
C TYR A 228 -20.24 1.26 -8.34
N SER A 229 -21.24 1.42 -9.21
CA SER A 229 -22.46 2.15 -8.87
C SER A 229 -23.25 1.24 -7.93
N GLY A 230 -23.24 1.56 -6.64
CA GLY A 230 -24.21 1.02 -5.69
C GLY A 230 -25.64 1.29 -6.11
#